data_AF-A0A7W1ZYQ7-F1
#
_entry.id   AF-A0A7W1ZYQ7-F1
#
_cell.length_a   1.000
_cell.length_b   1.000
_cell.length_c   1.000
_cell.angle_alpha   90.00
_cell.angle_beta   90.00
_cell.angle_gamma   90.00
#
_symmetry.space_group_name_H-M   'P 1'
#
loop_
_entity.id
_entity.type
_entity.pdbx_description
1 polymer ?
#
loop_
_entity_poly.entity_id
_entity_poly.type
_entity_poly.pdbx_seq_one_letter_code
_entity_poly.pdbx_strand_id
1 'polypeptide(L)'
;MFAKQINTPQGWLAFELNVLRRLKFNSAILPFTSDPHLGAYLKRWNVRVSANDLMQSAWTKAVAAIENNHEKLSDDEVNVILEDAYVPHHRLQNVALRRWFNET
;
A
#
# COMPACT_ATOMS: atom_id res chain seq x y z
N MET A 1 31.18 8.31 -18.48
CA MET A 1 30.08 7.44 -18.94
C MET A 1 29.31 7.01 -17.70
N PHE A 2 28.20 7.68 -17.37
CA PHE A 2 27.44 7.37 -16.16
C PHE A 2 26.61 6.11 -16.41
N ALA A 3 26.91 5.04 -15.68
CA ALA A 3 26.09 3.84 -15.67
C ALA A 3 24.69 4.24 -15.20
N LYS A 4 23.68 3.97 -16.04
CA LYS A 4 22.28 4.17 -15.68
C LYS A 4 21.97 3.21 -14.54
N GLN A 5 21.90 3.73 -13.32
CA GLN A 5 21.56 2.95 -12.13
C GLN A 5 20.16 2.39 -12.34
N ILE A 6 20.09 1.08 -12.60
CA ILE A 6 18.82 0.37 -12.65
C ILE A 6 18.36 0.31 -11.20
N ASN A 7 17.42 1.18 -10.82
CA ASN A 7 16.71 1.05 -9.55
C ASN A 7 15.91 -0.25 -9.60
N THR A 8 16.54 -1.35 -9.19
CA THR A 8 15.83 -2.56 -8.85
C THR A 8 15.02 -2.29 -7.59
N PRO A 9 13.71 -2.52 -7.62
CA PRO A 9 12.86 -2.33 -6.45
C PRO A 9 13.40 -3.14 -5.26
N GLN A 10 13.52 -2.50 -4.09
CA GLN A 10 13.91 -3.18 -2.85
C GLN A 10 12.75 -4.07 -2.39
N GLY A 11 12.84 -5.38 -2.65
CA GLY A 11 11.87 -6.37 -2.21
C GLY A 11 10.85 -6.81 -3.29
N TRP A 12 10.24 -7.97 -3.03
CA TRP A 12 9.35 -8.65 -3.97
C TRP A 12 8.11 -7.81 -4.34
N LEU A 13 7.49 -7.16 -3.36
CA LEU A 13 6.33 -6.28 -3.58
C LEU A 13 6.63 -5.15 -4.57
N ALA A 14 7.78 -4.50 -4.41
CA ALA A 14 8.15 -3.39 -5.27
C ALA A 14 8.45 -3.86 -6.71
N PHE A 15 8.93 -5.10 -6.89
CA PHE A 15 9.02 -5.75 -8.20
C PHE A 15 7.64 -6.00 -8.81
N GLU A 16 6.70 -6.60 -8.07
CA GLU A 16 5.33 -6.85 -8.53
C GLU A 16 4.64 -5.55 -8.97
N LEU A 17 4.74 -4.50 -8.16
CA LEU A 17 4.21 -3.18 -8.50
C LEU A 17 4.86 -2.61 -9.77
N ASN A 18 6.17 -2.77 -9.95
CA ASN A 18 6.84 -2.29 -11.16
C ASN A 18 6.33 -2.97 -12.44
N VAL A 19 6.07 -4.28 -12.36
CA VAL A 19 5.50 -5.07 -13.46
C VAL A 19 4.06 -4.64 -13.72
N LEU A 20 3.23 -4.61 -12.68
CA LEU A 20 1.81 -4.28 -12.80
C LEU A 20 1.59 -2.86 -13.32
N ARG A 21 2.41 -1.88 -12.95
CA ARG A 21 2.30 -0.49 -13.44
C ARG A 21 2.41 -0.36 -14.97
N ARG A 22 2.96 -1.36 -15.65
CA ARG A 22 3.10 -1.37 -17.12
C ARG A 22 1.85 -1.94 -17.82
N LEU A 23 0.95 -2.55 -17.07
CA LEU A 23 -0.29 -3.13 -17.58
C LEU A 23 -1.43 -2.12 -17.47
N LYS A 24 -2.41 -2.20 -18.38
CA LYS A 24 -3.64 -1.40 -18.32
C LYS A 24 -4.75 -2.26 -17.74
N PHE A 25 -5.19 -1.95 -16.53
CA PHE A 25 -6.30 -2.61 -15.85
C PHE A 25 -6.94 -1.65 -14.85
N ASN A 26 -8.20 -1.91 -14.51
CA ASN A 26 -8.98 -1.14 -13.54
C ASN A 26 -9.52 -2.01 -12.38
N SER A 27 -9.33 -3.33 -12.46
CA SER A 27 -9.73 -4.27 -11.42
C SER A 27 -8.76 -5.45 -11.31
N ALA A 28 -8.64 -6.00 -10.11
CA ALA A 28 -7.88 -7.21 -9.82
C ALA A 28 -8.60 -8.09 -8.80
N ILE A 29 -8.48 -9.41 -8.95
CA ILE A 29 -8.98 -10.40 -7.99
C ILE A 29 -7.77 -11.13 -7.43
N LEU A 30 -7.63 -11.17 -6.10
CA LEU A 30 -6.54 -11.83 -5.40
C LEU A 30 -7.10 -13.00 -4.57
N PRO A 31 -7.26 -14.20 -5.15
CA PRO A 31 -8.04 -15.29 -4.55
C PRO A 31 -7.36 -16.01 -3.37
N PHE A 32 -6.05 -15.82 -3.19
CA PHE A 32 -5.23 -16.42 -2.11
C PHE A 32 -4.32 -15.36 -1.49
N THR A 33 -4.92 -14.36 -0.86
CA THR A 33 -4.22 -13.24 -0.24
C THR A 33 -3.99 -13.49 1.24
N SER A 34 -2.85 -14.10 1.55
CA SER A 34 -2.34 -14.16 2.93
C SER A 34 -1.75 -12.84 3.40
N ASP A 35 -1.29 -12.01 2.45
CA ASP A 35 -0.69 -10.70 2.71
C ASP A 35 -1.35 -9.57 1.88
N PRO A 36 -2.05 -8.62 2.52
CA PRO A 36 -2.84 -7.62 1.80
C PRO A 36 -2.02 -6.48 1.18
N HIS A 37 -0.70 -6.43 1.36
CA HIS A 37 0.11 -5.27 0.95
C HIS A 37 -0.03 -4.94 -0.55
N LEU A 38 -0.01 -5.95 -1.43
CA LEU A 38 -0.20 -5.74 -2.86
C LEU A 38 -1.58 -5.12 -3.17
N GLY A 39 -2.65 -5.71 -2.65
CA GLY A 39 -4.01 -5.22 -2.85
C GLY A 39 -4.19 -3.79 -2.31
N ALA A 40 -3.63 -3.49 -1.15
CA ALA A 40 -3.66 -2.16 -0.55
C ALA A 40 -2.94 -1.11 -1.42
N TYR A 41 -1.81 -1.45 -2.04
CA TYR A 41 -1.13 -0.56 -2.99
C TYR A 41 -1.95 -0.35 -4.27
N LEU A 42 -2.54 -1.41 -4.83
CA LEU A 42 -3.41 -1.30 -6.01
C LEU A 42 -4.63 -0.41 -5.75
N LYS A 43 -5.19 -0.45 -4.53
CA LYS A 43 -6.25 0.48 -4.10
C LYS A 43 -5.82 1.94 -4.17
N ARG A 44 -4.57 2.26 -3.82
CA ARG A 44 -4.02 3.63 -3.95
C ARG A 44 -3.88 4.07 -5.41
N TRP A 45 -3.75 3.13 -6.34
CA TRP A 45 -3.80 3.41 -7.79
C TRP A 45 -5.23 3.47 -8.34
N ASN A 46 -6.23 3.52 -7.47
CA ASN A 46 -7.64 3.53 -7.82
C ASN A 46 -8.10 2.28 -8.60
N VAL A 47 -7.41 1.16 -8.42
CA VAL A 47 -7.82 -0.15 -8.94
C VAL A 47 -8.89 -0.74 -8.01
N ARG A 48 -9.95 -1.34 -8.57
CA ARG A 48 -10.93 -2.12 -7.81
C ARG A 48 -10.33 -3.49 -7.47
N VAL A 49 -10.11 -3.76 -6.20
CA VAL A 49 -9.52 -5.02 -5.75
C VAL A 49 -10.55 -5.80 -4.95
N SER A 50 -10.72 -7.08 -5.25
CA SER A 50 -11.38 -8.04 -4.37
C SER A 50 -10.38 -9.10 -3.95
N ALA A 51 -10.39 -9.45 -2.67
CA ALA A 51 -9.44 -10.38 -2.08
C ALA A 51 -10.16 -11.51 -1.35
N ASN A 52 -9.60 -12.71 -1.45
CA ASN A 52 -10.08 -13.88 -0.73
C ASN A 52 -8.89 -14.67 -0.17
N ASP A 53 -9.16 -15.53 0.81
CA ASP A 53 -8.23 -16.55 1.27
C ASP A 53 -9.02 -17.72 1.88
N LEU A 54 -8.45 -18.93 1.83
CA LEU A 54 -9.04 -20.11 2.49
C LEU A 54 -8.97 -20.01 4.02
N MET A 55 -7.92 -19.36 4.53
CA MET A 55 -7.72 -19.18 5.96
C MET A 55 -8.51 -17.95 6.42
N GLN A 56 -9.44 -18.15 7.35
CA GLN A 56 -10.32 -17.08 7.83
C GLN A 56 -9.56 -15.87 8.39
N SER A 57 -8.44 -16.08 9.08
CA SER A 57 -7.63 -14.97 9.60
C SER A 57 -6.95 -14.15 8.48
N ALA A 58 -6.47 -14.81 7.43
CA ALA A 58 -5.95 -14.14 6.24
C ALA A 58 -7.04 -13.39 5.49
N TRP A 59 -8.21 -14.03 5.30
CA TRP A 59 -9.38 -13.40 4.70
C TRP A 59 -9.79 -12.14 5.46
N THR A 60 -9.94 -12.21 6.80
CA THR A 60 -10.28 -11.05 7.64
C THR A 60 -9.27 -9.92 7.49
N LYS A 61 -7.96 -10.26 7.48
CA LYS A 61 -6.88 -9.28 7.27
C LYS A 61 -6.97 -8.62 5.89
N ALA A 62 -7.27 -9.40 4.85
CA ALA A 62 -7.41 -8.93 3.48
C ALA A 62 -8.61 -7.99 3.31
N VAL A 63 -9.77 -8.39 3.83
CA VAL A 63 -11.00 -7.57 3.80
C VAL A 63 -10.78 -6.24 4.53
N ALA A 64 -10.21 -6.27 5.74
CA ALA A 64 -9.97 -5.05 6.52
C ALA A 64 -9.02 -4.06 5.82
N ALA A 65 -7.98 -4.57 5.14
CA ALA A 65 -6.95 -3.74 4.52
C ALA A 65 -7.27 -3.29 3.09
N ILE A 66 -8.09 -4.04 2.34
CA ILE A 66 -8.33 -3.82 0.90
C ILE A 66 -9.76 -3.39 0.62
N GLU A 67 -10.74 -4.01 1.28
CA GLU A 67 -12.16 -3.86 0.96
C GLU A 67 -12.91 -2.86 1.86
N ASN A 68 -12.23 -2.24 2.85
CA ASN A 68 -12.81 -1.15 3.64
C ASN A 68 -12.95 0.14 2.82
N ASN A 69 -14.00 0.20 2.00
CA ASN A 69 -14.38 1.37 1.19
C ASN A 69 -15.44 2.25 1.86
N HIS A 70 -15.99 1.80 2.99
CA HIS A 70 -17.15 2.42 3.61
C HIS A 70 -16.75 3.42 4.69
N GLU A 71 -15.63 3.19 5.37
CA GLU A 71 -15.12 4.14 6.35
C GLU A 71 -14.13 5.10 5.71
N LYS A 72 -14.41 6.39 5.86
CA LYS A 72 -13.52 7.47 5.51
C LYS A 72 -13.30 8.31 6.75
N LEU A 73 -12.07 8.75 6.96
CA LEU A 73 -11.77 9.76 7.94
C LEU A 73 -12.47 11.06 7.51
N SER A 74 -13.17 11.68 8.45
CA SER A 74 -13.64 13.06 8.34
C SER A 74 -12.47 14.03 8.34
N ASP A 75 -12.70 15.25 7.84
CA ASP A 75 -11.66 16.28 7.79
C ASP A 75 -11.09 16.59 9.19
N ASP A 76 -11.95 16.56 10.23
CA ASP A 76 -11.55 16.76 11.61
C ASP A 76 -10.66 15.62 12.11
N GLU A 77 -11.00 14.36 11.81
CA GLU A 77 -10.17 13.20 12.16
C GLU A 77 -8.82 13.21 11.43
N VAL A 78 -8.79 13.68 10.18
CA VAL A 78 -7.54 13.86 9.43
C VAL A 78 -6.67 14.93 10.09
N ASN A 79 -7.26 16.07 10.48
CA ASN A 79 -6.52 17.14 11.14
C ASN A 79 -5.91 16.68 12.46
N VAL A 80 -6.65 15.94 13.29
CA VAL A 80 -6.12 15.35 14.53
C VAL A 80 -4.93 14.43 14.25
N ILE A 81 -5.04 13.54 13.27
CA ILE A 81 -3.94 12.62 12.91
C ILE A 81 -2.71 13.38 12.41
N LEU A 82 -2.89 14.45 11.64
CA LEU A 82 -1.79 15.26 11.11
C LEU A 82 -1.11 16.11 12.19
N GLU A 83 -1.87 16.62 13.15
CA GLU A 83 -1.35 17.36 14.31
C GLU A 83 -0.55 16.44 15.25
N ASP A 84 -1.06 15.25 15.55
CA ASP A 84 -0.34 14.24 16.35
C ASP A 84 0.88 13.67 15.62
N ALA A 85 0.85 13.68 14.28
CA ALA A 85 1.97 13.24 13.45
C ALA A 85 3.10 14.29 13.35
N TYR A 86 3.13 15.35 14.16
CA TYR A 86 4.19 16.36 14.17
C TYR A 86 5.60 15.71 14.05
N VAL A 87 6.18 15.78 12.85
CA VAL A 87 7.54 15.33 12.56
C VAL A 87 8.43 16.57 12.69
N PRO A 88 9.30 16.65 13.71
CA PRO A 88 10.32 17.69 13.76
C PRO A 88 11.13 17.63 12.47
N HIS A 89 11.33 18.78 11.83
CA HIS A 89 11.79 18.99 10.45
C HIS A 89 13.04 18.22 9.96
N HIS A 90 13.69 17.37 10.76
CA HIS A 90 14.93 16.69 10.39
C HIS A 90 14.94 15.16 10.58
N ARG A 91 13.91 14.53 11.17
CA ARG A 91 13.84 13.05 11.23
C ARG A 91 12.39 12.57 11.20
N LEU A 92 11.97 11.99 10.08
CA LEU A 92 10.78 11.12 10.00
C LEU A 92 10.94 10.03 11.06
N GLN A 93 10.35 10.13 12.25
CA GLN A 93 10.48 9.09 13.30
C GLN A 93 9.39 8.02 13.19
N ASN A 94 8.28 8.34 12.53
CA ASN A 94 7.23 7.38 12.27
C ASN A 94 7.76 6.27 11.34
N VAL A 95 7.84 5.05 11.86
CA VAL A 95 8.38 3.88 11.14
C VAL A 95 7.56 3.55 9.89
N ALA A 96 6.24 3.77 9.91
CA ALA A 96 5.37 3.55 8.76
C ALA A 96 5.65 4.58 7.65
N LEU A 97 5.85 5.85 8.01
CA LEU A 97 6.25 6.88 7.05
C LEU A 97 7.68 6.67 6.54
N ARG A 98 8.62 6.24 7.41
CA ARG A 98 9.98 5.86 7.00
C ARG A 98 9.98 4.73 5.98
N ARG A 99 9.21 3.67 6.21
CA ARG A 99 9.10 2.57 5.25
C ARG A 99 8.54 3.07 3.93
N TRP A 100 7.48 3.88 3.97
CA TRP A 100 6.88 4.44 2.77
C TRP A 100 7.88 5.23 1.90
N PHE A 101 8.62 6.18 2.48
CA PHE A 101 9.62 6.96 1.73
C PHE A 101 10.84 6.15 1.27
N ASN A 102 11.11 4.98 1.86
CA ASN A 102 12.24 4.13 1.48
C ASN A 102 11.83 2.95 0.57
N GLU A 103 10.54 2.62 0.48
CA GLU A 103 9.99 1.54 -0.35
C GLU A 103 9.57 2.01 -1.76
N THR A 104 9.49 3.33 -2.00
CA THR A 104 9.24 3.92 -3.33
C THR A 104 10.52 4.43 -3.96
#